data_AF-A0A7W7D949-F1
#
_entry.id   AF-A0A7W7D949-F1
#
_cell.length_a   1.000
_cell.length_b   1.000
_cell.length_c   1.000
_cell.angle_alpha   90.00
_cell.angle_beta   90.00
_cell.angle_gamma   90.00
#
_symmetry.space_group_name_H-M   'P 1'
#
loop_
_entity.id
_entity.type
_entity.pdbx_description
1 polymer ?
#
loop_
_entity_poly.entity_id
_entity_poly.type
_entity_poly.pdbx_seq_one_letter_code
_entity_poly.pdbx_strand_id
1 'polypeptide(L)'
;MSELEARLKEMREDVEAWRQAAAEMNKVAQIVGELKSVQTAFGYLGKRGEADTTYATLNDTLRSLAQQADATFKDVEGKLNTVIRVYEGTEERNKELVSRVKKGWNF
;
A
#
# COMPACT_ATOMS: atom_id res chain seq x y z
N MET A 1 -27.88 -3.18 -7.43
CA MET A 1 -26.47 -3.49 -7.11
C MET A 1 -26.49 -4.75 -6.29
N SER A 2 -25.76 -5.79 -6.70
CA SER A 2 -25.66 -7.03 -5.93
C SER A 2 -24.84 -6.80 -4.65
N GLU A 3 -25.01 -7.66 -3.64
CA GLU A 3 -24.17 -7.60 -2.43
C GLU A 3 -22.68 -7.75 -2.78
N LEU A 4 -22.36 -8.58 -3.78
CA LEU A 4 -21.00 -8.75 -4.30
C LEU A 4 -20.44 -7.46 -4.90
N GLU A 5 -21.23 -6.75 -5.72
CA GLU A 5 -20.82 -5.47 -6.31
C GLU A 5 -20.54 -4.41 -5.23
N ALA A 6 -21.34 -4.39 -4.16
CA ALA A 6 -21.10 -3.48 -3.03
C ALA A 6 -19.81 -3.82 -2.28
N ARG A 7 -19.56 -5.11 -2.00
CA ARG A 7 -18.31 -5.57 -1.35
C ARG A 7 -17.08 -5.31 -2.21
N LEU A 8 -17.15 -5.52 -3.52
CA LEU A 8 -16.07 -5.21 -4.44
C LEU A 8 -15.77 -3.71 -4.49
N LYS A 9 -16.81 -2.87 -4.37
CA LYS A 9 -16.63 -1.42 -4.26
C LYS A 9 -15.89 -1.05 -2.98
N GLU A 10 -16.31 -1.56 -1.83
CA GLU A 10 -15.61 -1.36 -0.54
C GLU A 10 -14.14 -1.79 -0.63
N MET A 11 -13.85 -2.97 -1.19
CA MET A 11 -12.47 -3.44 -1.36
C MET A 11 -11.62 -2.52 -2.26
N ARG A 12 -12.21 -1.90 -3.29
CA ARG A 12 -11.50 -0.94 -4.15
C ARG A 12 -11.20 0.37 -3.41
N GLU A 13 -12.10 0.81 -2.54
CA GLU A 13 -11.86 1.96 -1.67
C GLU A 13 -10.73 1.67 -0.69
N ASP A 14 -10.70 0.46 -0.11
CA ASP A 14 -9.61 0.00 0.75
C ASP A 14 -8.26 -0.06 0.00
N VAL A 15 -8.23 -0.58 -1.23
CA VAL A 15 -7.03 -0.59 -2.08
C VAL A 15 -6.46 0.82 -2.25
N GLU A 16 -7.31 1.80 -2.55
CA GLU A 16 -6.86 3.18 -2.73
C GLU A 16 -6.34 3.78 -1.40
N ALA A 17 -6.97 3.47 -0.27
CA ALA A 17 -6.48 3.88 1.04
C ALA A 17 -5.09 3.30 1.35
N TRP A 18 -4.87 2.01 1.08
CA TRP A 18 -3.56 1.36 1.26
C TRP A 18 -2.49 1.94 0.34
N ARG A 19 -2.85 2.23 -0.91
CA ARG A 19 -1.97 2.87 -1.87
C ARG A 19 -1.56 4.28 -1.42
N GLN A 20 -2.49 5.06 -0.89
CA GLN A 20 -2.19 6.38 -0.32
C GLN A 20 -1.28 6.28 0.90
N ALA A 21 -1.56 5.33 1.81
CA ALA A 21 -0.70 5.09 2.97
C ALA A 21 0.74 4.71 2.57
N ALA A 22 0.90 3.87 1.54
CA ALA A 22 2.20 3.51 0.99
C ALA A 22 2.94 4.75 0.44
N ALA A 23 2.25 5.59 -0.33
CA ALA A 23 2.81 6.82 -0.86
C ALA A 23 3.27 7.79 0.24
N GLU A 24 2.48 7.95 1.32
CA GLU A 24 2.86 8.78 2.45
C GLU A 24 4.08 8.23 3.21
N MET A 25 4.16 6.91 3.42
CA MET A 25 5.35 6.31 4.04
C MET A 25 6.61 6.48 3.20
N ASN A 26 6.49 6.43 1.87
CA ASN A 26 7.61 6.71 0.98
C ASN A 26 8.08 8.16 1.11
N LYS A 27 7.16 9.14 1.15
CA LYS A 27 7.49 10.54 1.40
C LYS A 27 8.19 10.73 2.74
N VAL A 28 7.70 10.09 3.80
CA VAL A 28 8.34 10.12 5.13
C VAL A 28 9.77 9.57 5.05
N ALA A 29 9.97 8.43 4.37
CA ALA A 29 11.31 7.86 4.19
C ALA A 29 12.27 8.81 3.45
N GLN A 30 11.77 9.56 2.46
CA GLN A 30 12.54 10.57 1.73
C GLN A 30 12.91 11.76 2.63
N ILE A 31 11.94 12.33 3.36
CA ILE A 31 12.17 13.44 4.30
C ILE A 31 13.19 13.05 5.37
N VAL A 32 13.06 11.86 5.94
CA VAL A 32 14.04 11.32 6.91
C VAL A 32 15.41 11.13 6.24
N GLY A 33 15.47 10.70 4.98
CA GLY A 33 16.71 10.64 4.22
C GLY A 33 17.38 12.02 4.04
N GLU A 34 16.61 13.05 3.74
CA GLU A 34 17.09 14.43 3.56
C GLU A 34 17.56 15.07 4.87
N LEU A 35 16.89 14.80 5.99
CA LEU A 35 17.34 15.28 7.30
C LEU A 35 18.74 14.76 7.66
N LYS A 36 19.08 13.53 7.24
CA LYS A 36 20.46 12.98 7.39
C LYS A 36 21.50 13.76 6.59
N SER A 37 21.15 14.20 5.38
CA SER A 37 22.09 14.91 4.51
C SER A 37 22.37 16.31 5.05
N VAL A 38 21.34 16.98 5.60
CA VAL A 38 21.48 18.26 6.31
C VAL A 38 22.34 18.10 7.56
N GLN A 39 22.11 17.07 8.38
CA GLN A 39 22.95 16.77 9.55
C GLN A 39 24.41 16.53 9.13
N THR A 40 24.65 15.80 8.05
CA THR A 40 26.01 15.55 7.56
C THR A 40 26.69 16.84 7.10
N ALA A 41 25.94 17.75 6.46
CA ALA A 41 26.44 19.05 6.01
C ALA A 41 26.77 20.02 7.16
N PHE A 42 26.03 19.96 8.28
CA PHE A 42 26.22 20.83 9.45
C PHE A 42 26.83 20.12 10.67
N GLY A 43 27.25 18.85 10.52
CA GLY A 43 27.68 17.97 11.62
C GLY A 43 28.95 18.44 12.35
N TYR A 44 29.70 19.40 11.78
CA TYR A 44 30.79 20.06 12.50
C TYR A 44 30.32 20.76 13.79
N LEU A 45 29.04 21.16 13.87
CA LEU A 45 28.42 21.74 15.07
C LEU A 45 28.00 20.66 16.10
N GLY A 46 27.61 19.47 15.65
CA GLY A 46 27.14 18.36 16.50
C GLY A 46 28.26 17.50 17.09
N LYS A 47 29.43 17.44 16.45
CA LYS A 47 30.61 16.67 16.89
C LYS A 47 31.11 17.03 18.30
N ARG A 48 30.74 18.19 18.82
CA ARG A 48 31.12 18.64 20.17
C ARG A 48 30.34 17.94 21.30
N GLY A 49 29.26 17.21 21.01
CA GLY A 49 28.38 16.64 22.05
C GLY A 49 27.86 15.23 21.79
N GLU A 50 28.50 14.42 20.94
CA GLU A 50 28.12 13.03 20.60
C GLU A 50 26.70 12.82 20.04
N ALA A 51 25.93 13.89 19.87
CA ALA A 51 24.59 13.88 19.28
C ALA A 51 24.58 13.28 17.87
N ASP A 52 25.66 13.45 17.10
CA ASP A 52 25.70 13.06 15.69
C ASP A 52 25.45 11.57 15.45
N THR A 53 26.01 10.70 16.29
CA THR A 53 25.88 9.25 16.20
C THR A 53 24.50 8.75 16.59
N THR A 54 23.89 9.34 17.62
CA THR A 54 22.54 9.00 18.07
C THR A 54 21.49 9.42 17.03
N TYR A 55 21.63 10.62 16.47
CA TYR A 55 20.74 11.10 15.40
C TYR A 55 20.87 10.26 14.12
N ALA A 56 22.09 9.93 13.70
CA ALA A 56 22.29 9.09 12.51
C ALA A 56 21.63 7.71 12.65
N THR A 57 21.77 7.09 13.83
CA THR A 57 21.17 5.77 14.13
C THR A 57 19.64 5.84 14.17
N LEU A 58 19.08 6.88 14.82
CA LEU A 58 17.64 7.10 14.86
C LEU A 58 17.08 7.32 13.45
N ASN A 59 17.76 8.11 12.64
CA ASN A 59 17.35 8.43 11.28
C ASN A 59 17.35 7.20 10.37
N ASP A 60 18.39 6.37 10.44
CA ASP A 60 18.44 5.12 9.68
C ASP A 60 17.34 4.15 10.10
N THR A 61 17.04 4.08 11.40
CA THR A 61 15.94 3.27 11.95
C THR A 61 14.59 3.76 11.43
N LEU A 62 14.31 5.07 11.51
CA LEU A 62 13.06 5.66 11.03
C LEU A 62 12.88 5.45 9.52
N ARG A 63 13.95 5.61 8.73
CA ARG A 63 13.91 5.36 7.29
C ARG A 63 13.61 3.89 7.00
N SER A 64 14.26 2.97 7.70
CA SER A 64 14.01 1.54 7.52
C SER A 64 12.57 1.15 7.86
N LEU A 65 12.04 1.67 8.97
CA LEU A 65 10.64 1.43 9.35
C LEU A 65 9.66 1.98 8.31
N ALA A 66 9.90 3.18 7.80
CA ALA A 66 9.05 3.77 6.76
C ALA A 66 9.09 2.96 5.45
N GLN A 67 10.26 2.44 5.05
CA GLN A 67 10.40 1.56 3.89
C GLN A 67 9.71 0.21 4.09
N GLN A 68 9.81 -0.38 5.29
CA GLN A 68 9.11 -1.62 5.64
C GLN A 68 7.58 -1.43 5.64
N ALA A 69 7.11 -0.28 6.12
CA ALA A 69 5.70 0.07 6.08
C ALA A 69 5.19 0.24 4.63
N ASP A 70 5.91 0.98 3.78
CA ASP A 70 5.59 1.10 2.35
C ASP A 70 5.48 -0.28 1.67
N ALA A 71 6.45 -1.16 1.90
CA ALA A 71 6.44 -2.52 1.34
C ALA A 71 5.23 -3.34 1.83
N THR A 72 4.90 -3.24 3.11
CA THR A 72 3.75 -3.95 3.70
C THR A 72 2.43 -3.45 3.13
N PHE A 73 2.27 -2.13 2.98
CA PHE A 73 1.04 -1.55 2.42
C PHE A 73 0.85 -1.93 0.94
N LYS A 74 1.92 -1.96 0.15
CA LYS A 74 1.88 -2.48 -1.24
C LYS A 74 1.53 -3.95 -1.32
N ASP A 75 1.98 -4.77 -0.38
CA ASP A 75 1.62 -6.20 -0.33
C ASP A 75 0.11 -6.37 -0.04
N VAL A 76 -0.44 -5.60 0.90
CA VAL A 76 -1.89 -5.59 1.19
C VAL A 76 -2.69 -5.13 -0.04
N GLU A 77 -2.27 -4.03 -0.67
CA GLU A 77 -2.85 -3.53 -1.93
C GLU A 77 -2.88 -4.64 -3.01
N GLY A 78 -1.76 -5.32 -3.22
CA GLY A 78 -1.63 -6.40 -4.20
C GLY A 78 -2.54 -7.59 -3.91
N LYS A 79 -2.67 -7.97 -2.63
CA LYS A 79 -3.55 -9.05 -2.18
C LYS A 79 -5.02 -8.70 -2.40
N LEU A 80 -5.44 -7.49 -2.02
CA LEU A 80 -6.81 -7.01 -2.25
C LEU A 80 -7.16 -6.98 -3.74
N ASN A 81 -6.27 -6.46 -4.58
CA ASN A 81 -6.44 -6.49 -6.03
C ASN A 81 -6.57 -7.91 -6.60
N THR A 82 -5.82 -8.87 -6.06
CA THR A 82 -5.93 -10.27 -6.47
C THR A 82 -7.30 -10.84 -6.12
N VAL A 83 -7.78 -10.57 -4.90
CA VAL A 83 -9.10 -11.00 -4.43
C VAL A 83 -10.21 -10.41 -5.31
N ILE A 84 -10.17 -9.10 -5.60
CA ILE A 84 -11.13 -8.42 -6.47
C ILE A 84 -11.22 -9.12 -7.84
N ARG A 85 -10.08 -9.36 -8.49
CA ARG A 85 -10.05 -10.02 -9.81
C ARG A 85 -10.64 -11.43 -9.80
N VAL A 86 -10.37 -12.21 -8.76
CA VAL A 86 -10.90 -13.57 -8.63
C VAL A 86 -12.43 -13.55 -8.52
N TYR A 87 -12.97 -12.63 -7.72
CA TYR A 87 -14.41 -12.48 -7.56
C TYR A 87 -15.09 -11.98 -8.85
N GLU A 88 -14.54 -10.97 -9.52
CA GLU A 88 -15.05 -10.49 -10.81
C GLU A 88 -15.09 -11.59 -11.87
N GLY A 89 -13.99 -12.35 -12.02
CA GLY A 89 -13.95 -13.46 -12.97
C GLY A 89 -14.90 -14.60 -12.62
N THR A 90 -15.15 -14.83 -11.33
CA THR A 90 -16.14 -15.82 -10.88
C THR A 90 -17.56 -15.35 -11.15
N GLU A 91 -17.86 -14.07 -10.91
CA GLU A 91 -19.16 -13.47 -11.20
C GLU A 91 -19.47 -13.51 -12.69
N GLU A 92 -18.50 -13.21 -13.55
CA GLU A 92 -18.65 -13.25 -15.00
C GLU A 92 -18.99 -14.67 -15.49
N ARG A 93 -18.26 -15.69 -15.01
CA ARG A 93 -18.58 -17.10 -15.30
C ARG A 93 -19.98 -17.50 -14.83
N ASN A 94 -20.39 -17.04 -13.66
CA ASN A 94 -21.74 -17.30 -13.14
C ASN A 94 -22.81 -16.63 -14.02
N LYS A 95 -22.59 -15.38 -14.46
CA LYS A 95 -23.49 -14.68 -15.38
C LYS A 95 -23.62 -15.43 -16.71
N GLU A 96 -22.53 -15.95 -17.25
CA GLU A 96 -22.53 -16.78 -18.46
C GLU A 96 -23.29 -18.10 -18.29
N LEU A 97 -23.08 -18.80 -17.17
CA LEU A 97 -23.81 -20.04 -16.85
C LEU A 97 -25.32 -19.79 -16.75
N VAL A 98 -25.73 -18.78 -16.00
CA VAL A 98 -27.15 -18.41 -15.86
C VAL A 98 -27.75 -18.04 -17.22
N SER A 99 -27.03 -17.29 -18.05
CA SER A 99 -27.46 -16.93 -19.41
C SER A 99 -27.66 -18.17 -20.30
N ARG A 100 -26.72 -19.13 -20.26
CA ARG A 100 -26.82 -20.40 -20.99
C ARG A 100 -28.03 -21.23 -20.55
N VAL A 101 -28.24 -21.38 -19.23
CA VAL A 101 -29.39 -22.11 -18.69
C VAL A 101 -30.70 -21.46 -19.11
N LYS A 102 -30.82 -20.13 -18.99
CA LYS A 102 -32.02 -19.39 -19.42
C LYS A 102 -32.32 -19.57 -20.91
N LYS A 103 -31.30 -19.51 -21.78
CA LYS A 103 -31.45 -19.77 -23.22
C LYS A 103 -31.88 -21.20 -23.52
N GLY A 104 -31.34 -22.18 -22.80
CA GLY A 104 -31.70 -23.59 -22.94
C GLY A 104 -33.06 -23.96 -22.36
N TRP A 105 -33.71 -23.10 -21.58
CA TRP A 105 -35.05 -23.32 -21.01
C TRP A 105 -36.18 -22.64 -21.79
N ASN A 106 -35.87 -21.74 -22.72
CA ASN A 106 -36.84 -21.20 -23.66
C ASN A 106 -37.07 -22.21 -24.80
N PHE A 107 -37.91 -23.22 -24.54
CA PHE A 107 -38.53 -24.09 -25.55
C PHE A 107 -40.00 -23.70 -25.74
#